data_AF-A0A8T7FU14-F1
#
_entry.id   AF-A0A8T7FU14-F1
#
_cell.length_a   1.000
_cell.length_b   1.000
_cell.length_c   1.000
_cell.angle_alpha   90.00
_cell.angle_beta   90.00
_cell.angle_gamma   90.00
#
_symmetry.space_group_name_H-M   'P 1'
#
loop_
_entity.id
_entity.type
_entity.pdbx_description
1 polymer ?
#
loop_
_entity_poly.entity_id
_entity_poly.type
_entity_poly.pdbx_seq_one_letter_code
_entity_poly.pdbx_strand_id
1 'polypeptide(L)'
;MQSILQARDFYAELGFDTIPLRPDDNTGNENGKKPIFTGWHKKEPRRMWNVAPQNANIGLRGGGEIDAAFLDCDEDKKPGTFGNVTAHLHSLGVTEYPVIKTASGVGRQIYITLTDAPNGNACDLASKTGAGEFRFGAGAYVCAPPSVVEGVNYEILKGDLFHLPRVSFMDLRPILGELKDKPHPPKIPRNAFAVLNGDAKAIAKFKSRSEAEQSLLLSLANARFSFADVLRLFNQNPCAGRYAEMRTANPKTAEGWLYHSFMEAQGLVDRDSKARETALRAIAWAKSCAWTGKGGASEQAVFLAHMAIAYKAGTVTGWAASKRTLAELAGVSEASKINKRLLLSGYLNLERRSTVDCANIYSLSTTLPLPKTPTCEEVVTLCKDAFRNSNRLAADGKRLAFGQIGRQLWEALNAKPMSAEDLAQFTGRDKRTVNKYLERMRRLANQMTGEVLPLVDCDGDIWRALAVDFDAVAKAVGTHGKGSEQRLKHAEERRRHANKLMTGKSQ
;
A
#
# COMPACT_ATOMS: atom_id res chain seq x y z
N MET A 1 -24.74 27.16 -10.88
CA MET A 1 -23.69 26.98 -9.86
C MET A 1 -23.66 25.50 -9.53
N GLN A 2 -22.58 24.79 -9.89
CA GLN A 2 -22.45 23.36 -9.60
C GLN A 2 -22.41 23.16 -8.08
N SER A 3 -23.11 22.16 -7.55
CA SER A 3 -23.04 21.89 -6.10
C SER A 3 -21.65 21.39 -5.72
N ILE A 4 -21.21 21.65 -4.48
CA ILE A 4 -19.96 21.11 -3.93
C ILE A 4 -19.86 19.59 -4.14
N LEU A 5 -20.96 18.86 -3.95
CA LEU A 5 -20.97 17.40 -4.11
C LEU A 5 -20.81 16.98 -5.57
N GLN A 6 -21.43 17.70 -6.51
CA GLN A 6 -21.24 17.46 -7.95
C GLN A 6 -19.80 17.79 -8.38
N ALA A 7 -19.21 18.86 -7.85
CA ALA A 7 -17.82 19.21 -8.14
C ALA A 7 -16.85 18.18 -7.56
N ARG A 8 -17.11 17.70 -6.34
CA ARG A 8 -16.35 16.58 -5.74
C ARG A 8 -16.38 15.35 -6.65
N ASP A 9 -17.57 14.96 -7.13
CA ASP A 9 -17.69 13.81 -8.02
C ASP A 9 -16.92 14.01 -9.31
N PHE A 10 -17.02 15.19 -9.90
CA PHE A 10 -16.25 15.56 -11.07
C PHE A 10 -14.73 15.38 -10.85
N TYR A 11 -14.15 15.92 -9.78
CA TYR A 11 -12.73 15.70 -9.50
C TYR A 11 -12.38 14.22 -9.25
N ALA A 12 -13.24 13.49 -8.55
CA ALA A 12 -13.03 12.08 -8.30
C ALA A 12 -13.07 11.24 -9.59
N GLU A 13 -13.94 11.59 -10.53
CA GLU A 13 -14.02 10.97 -11.87
C GLU A 13 -12.77 11.25 -12.70
N LEU A 14 -12.17 12.43 -12.53
CA LEU A 14 -10.87 12.78 -13.11
C LEU A 14 -9.67 12.09 -12.42
N GLY A 15 -9.91 11.26 -11.40
CA GLY A 15 -8.87 10.53 -10.68
C GLY A 15 -8.17 11.32 -9.57
N PHE A 16 -8.65 12.54 -9.23
CA PHE A 16 -8.15 13.25 -8.07
C PHE A 16 -8.62 12.62 -6.76
N ASP A 17 -7.76 12.72 -5.76
CA ASP A 17 -8.01 12.23 -4.41
C ASP A 17 -8.68 13.34 -3.56
N THR A 18 -10.01 13.33 -3.51
CA THR A 18 -10.78 14.41 -2.84
C THR A 18 -10.91 14.19 -1.32
N ILE A 19 -10.70 15.24 -0.54
CA ILE A 19 -10.87 15.23 0.91
C ILE A 19 -11.82 16.35 1.36
N PRO A 20 -12.68 16.13 2.36
CA PRO A 20 -13.54 17.19 2.88
C PRO A 20 -12.76 18.12 3.83
N LEU A 21 -12.84 19.40 3.54
CA LEU A 21 -12.35 20.49 4.38
C LEU A 21 -13.52 21.10 5.14
N ARG A 22 -13.24 21.81 6.24
CA ARG A 22 -14.29 22.46 7.01
C ARG A 22 -15.04 23.46 6.11
N PRO A 23 -16.37 23.59 6.27
CA PRO A 23 -17.11 24.69 5.66
C PRO A 23 -16.53 26.04 6.11
N ASP A 24 -16.69 27.07 5.29
CA ASP A 24 -16.48 28.43 5.74
C ASP A 24 -17.52 28.78 6.82
N ASP A 25 -17.05 29.31 7.94
CA ASP A 25 -17.91 29.77 9.04
C ASP A 25 -17.98 31.31 9.09
N ASN A 26 -17.38 32.00 8.11
CA ASN A 26 -17.29 33.46 8.03
C ASN A 26 -16.68 34.11 9.29
N THR A 27 -15.93 33.35 10.11
CA THR A 27 -15.31 33.88 11.34
C THR A 27 -13.98 34.60 11.10
N GLY A 28 -13.57 34.77 9.83
CA GLY A 28 -12.30 35.40 9.46
C GLY A 28 -11.07 34.56 9.82
N ASN A 29 -11.25 33.28 10.13
CA ASN A 29 -10.16 32.33 10.36
C ASN A 29 -10.03 31.43 9.12
N GLU A 30 -8.80 31.04 8.75
CA GLU A 30 -8.52 30.03 7.71
C GLU A 30 -9.04 28.61 8.02
N ASN A 31 -10.01 28.47 8.92
CA ASN A 31 -10.66 27.23 9.27
C ASN A 31 -11.24 26.52 8.04
N GLY A 32 -11.76 27.27 7.04
CA GLY A 32 -12.32 26.72 5.80
C GLY A 32 -11.34 25.94 4.92
N LYS A 33 -10.02 26.10 5.13
CA LYS A 33 -8.97 25.30 4.46
C LYS A 33 -8.61 24.03 5.23
N LYS A 34 -9.00 23.90 6.50
CA LYS A 34 -8.53 22.78 7.35
C LYS A 34 -9.29 21.49 7.07
N PRO A 35 -8.62 20.33 6.98
CA PRO A 35 -9.30 19.04 6.84
C PRO A 35 -10.18 18.76 8.06
N ILE A 36 -11.36 18.19 7.84
CA ILE A 36 -12.29 17.83 8.92
C ILE A 36 -11.70 16.72 9.81
N PHE A 37 -10.95 15.79 9.21
CA PHE A 37 -10.50 14.58 9.87
C PHE A 37 -9.01 14.62 10.24
N THR A 38 -8.69 14.18 11.45
CA THR A 38 -7.29 13.90 11.82
C THR A 38 -6.74 12.72 11.03
N GLY A 39 -5.47 12.81 10.62
CA GLY A 39 -4.84 11.76 9.78
C GLY A 39 -5.46 11.63 8.39
N TRP A 40 -6.08 12.70 7.87
CA TRP A 40 -6.70 12.76 6.54
C TRP A 40 -5.80 12.18 5.43
N HIS A 41 -4.49 12.42 5.48
CA HIS A 41 -3.48 11.94 4.51
C HIS A 41 -3.40 10.41 4.37
N LYS A 42 -3.94 9.64 5.33
CA LYS A 42 -3.97 8.16 5.31
C LYS A 42 -5.38 7.58 5.15
N LYS A 43 -6.40 8.42 5.12
CA LYS A 43 -7.80 7.98 5.05
C LYS A 43 -8.25 7.89 3.59
N GLU A 44 -9.13 6.93 3.35
CA GLU A 44 -9.82 6.73 2.08
C GLU A 44 -10.85 7.86 1.87
N PRO A 45 -10.82 8.60 0.73
CA PRO A 45 -11.74 9.70 0.40
C PRO A 45 -13.19 9.42 0.67
N ARG A 46 -13.69 8.30 0.13
CA ARG A 46 -15.09 7.89 0.22
C ARG A 46 -15.57 7.81 1.66
N ARG A 47 -14.72 7.35 2.59
CA ARG A 47 -15.07 7.27 4.02
C ARG A 47 -15.17 8.63 4.67
N MET A 48 -14.33 9.57 4.27
CA MET A 48 -14.35 10.93 4.80
C MET A 48 -15.62 11.65 4.32
N TRP A 49 -15.93 11.55 3.03
CA TRP A 49 -17.13 12.17 2.44
C TRP A 49 -18.45 11.59 2.95
N ASN A 50 -18.51 10.29 3.27
CA ASN A 50 -19.73 9.67 3.80
C ASN A 50 -20.23 10.29 5.13
N VAL A 51 -19.36 10.96 5.87
CA VAL A 51 -19.69 11.58 7.17
C VAL A 51 -19.33 13.07 7.19
N ALA A 52 -18.98 13.65 6.05
CA ALA A 52 -18.74 15.07 5.90
C ALA A 52 -20.07 15.83 5.82
N PRO A 53 -20.13 17.07 6.32
CA PRO A 53 -21.30 17.91 6.13
C PRO A 53 -21.47 18.26 4.64
N GLN A 54 -22.71 18.48 4.21
CA GLN A 54 -23.03 18.73 2.79
C GLN A 54 -22.39 20.00 2.23
N ASN A 55 -22.06 20.97 3.10
CA ASN A 55 -21.39 22.22 2.77
C ASN A 55 -19.86 22.17 3.02
N ALA A 56 -19.26 20.99 3.19
CA ALA A 56 -17.82 20.87 3.34
C ALA A 56 -17.09 21.37 2.09
N ASN A 57 -16.05 22.17 2.26
CA ASN A 57 -15.16 22.53 1.15
C ASN A 57 -14.42 21.30 0.61
N ILE A 58 -13.89 21.41 -0.61
CA ILE A 58 -13.18 20.35 -1.32
C ILE A 58 -11.69 20.62 -1.24
N GLY A 59 -10.96 19.65 -0.69
CA GLY A 59 -9.51 19.57 -0.81
C GLY A 59 -9.12 18.52 -1.86
N LEU A 60 -8.09 18.80 -2.66
CA LEU A 60 -7.46 17.81 -3.54
C LEU A 60 -6.13 17.43 -2.93
N ARG A 61 -6.01 16.18 -2.49
CA ARG A 61 -4.78 15.60 -1.96
C ARG A 61 -3.81 15.31 -3.11
N GLY A 62 -2.53 15.60 -2.92
CA GLY A 62 -1.49 15.29 -3.91
C GLY A 62 -1.27 13.78 -4.08
N GLY A 63 -0.68 13.39 -5.21
CA GLY A 63 -0.51 11.99 -5.60
C GLY A 63 -1.83 11.38 -6.11
N GLY A 64 -2.18 10.20 -5.61
CA GLY A 64 -3.42 9.52 -5.98
C GLY A 64 -3.28 8.69 -7.26
N GLU A 65 -4.38 8.50 -7.99
CA GLU A 65 -4.41 7.69 -9.21
C GLU A 65 -3.69 8.37 -10.39
N ILE A 66 -3.71 9.69 -10.42
CA ILE A 66 -3.13 10.50 -11.49
C ILE A 66 -1.80 11.18 -11.12
N ASP A 67 -1.24 10.86 -9.95
CA ASP A 67 -0.03 11.51 -9.43
C ASP A 67 -0.09 13.05 -9.45
N ALA A 68 -1.22 13.61 -8.99
CA ALA A 68 -1.49 15.04 -9.01
C ALA A 68 -0.48 15.84 -8.16
N ALA A 69 -0.07 16.99 -8.68
CA ALA A 69 0.75 17.96 -7.97
C ALA A 69 0.32 19.40 -8.28
N PHE A 70 0.64 20.31 -7.38
CA PHE A 70 0.13 21.69 -7.39
C PHE A 70 1.25 22.68 -7.12
N LEU A 71 1.40 23.69 -7.99
CA LEU A 71 2.27 24.84 -7.77
C LEU A 71 1.40 25.99 -7.21
N ASP A 72 1.47 26.21 -5.90
CA ASP A 72 0.74 27.25 -5.16
C ASP A 72 1.58 28.53 -5.15
N CYS A 73 1.17 29.52 -5.93
CA CYS A 73 1.87 30.79 -6.12
C CYS A 73 1.22 31.89 -5.27
N ASP A 74 1.89 32.30 -4.20
CA ASP A 74 1.45 33.33 -3.26
C ASP A 74 1.81 34.74 -3.78
N GLU A 75 1.04 35.19 -4.79
CA GLU A 75 1.25 36.46 -5.48
C GLU A 75 1.08 37.68 -4.56
N ASP A 76 0.28 37.56 -3.51
CA ASP A 76 0.08 38.57 -2.46
C ASP A 76 1.33 38.77 -1.59
N LYS A 77 2.10 37.72 -1.35
CA LYS A 77 3.35 37.77 -0.57
C LYS A 77 4.54 38.21 -1.42
N LYS A 78 4.60 37.75 -2.67
CA LYS A 78 5.68 38.11 -3.60
C LYS A 78 5.15 38.20 -5.04
N PRO A 79 4.85 39.42 -5.53
CA PRO A 79 4.45 39.63 -6.91
C PRO A 79 5.50 39.11 -7.91
N GLY A 80 5.02 38.60 -9.04
CA GLY A 80 5.82 37.95 -10.08
C GLY A 80 6.01 36.45 -9.91
N THR A 81 5.55 35.84 -8.79
CA THR A 81 5.75 34.40 -8.55
C THR A 81 5.09 33.55 -9.63
N PHE A 82 3.81 33.82 -9.94
CA PHE A 82 3.10 33.07 -10.97
C PHE A 82 3.76 33.21 -12.35
N GLY A 83 4.28 34.40 -12.66
CA GLY A 83 5.02 34.68 -13.90
C GLY A 83 6.30 33.86 -14.02
N ASN A 84 7.10 33.80 -12.94
CA ASN A 84 8.35 33.03 -12.91
C ASN A 84 8.12 31.53 -13.04
N VAL A 85 7.11 30.99 -12.34
CA VAL A 85 6.72 29.58 -12.44
C VAL A 85 6.24 29.25 -13.86
N THR A 86 5.41 30.12 -14.45
CA THR A 86 4.93 29.98 -15.84
C THR A 86 6.07 29.99 -16.85
N ALA A 87 7.03 30.92 -16.71
CA ALA A 87 8.19 30.99 -17.59
C ALA A 87 9.04 29.71 -17.54
N HIS A 88 9.19 29.11 -16.35
CA HIS A 88 9.88 27.84 -16.20
C HIS A 88 9.13 26.69 -16.88
N LEU A 89 7.83 26.56 -16.66
CA LEU A 89 7.02 25.52 -17.32
C LEU A 89 7.04 25.67 -18.85
N HIS A 90 6.95 26.90 -19.37
CA HIS A 90 7.09 27.18 -20.80
C HIS A 90 8.45 26.74 -21.35
N SER A 91 9.54 26.90 -20.58
CA SER A 91 10.88 26.42 -20.98
C SER A 91 10.97 24.90 -21.10
N LEU A 92 10.08 24.17 -20.43
CA LEU A 92 9.93 22.71 -20.52
C LEU A 92 8.95 22.29 -21.63
N GLY A 93 8.40 23.25 -22.40
CA GLY A 93 7.38 23.00 -23.41
C GLY A 93 5.95 22.86 -22.85
N VAL A 94 5.75 23.10 -21.55
CA VAL A 94 4.44 22.99 -20.88
C VAL A 94 3.75 24.35 -20.93
N THR A 95 2.85 24.53 -21.90
CA THR A 95 2.18 25.82 -22.17
C THR A 95 0.68 25.82 -21.84
N GLU A 96 0.07 24.64 -21.74
CA GLU A 96 -1.33 24.47 -21.39
C GLU A 96 -1.47 23.74 -20.06
N TYR A 97 -2.17 24.35 -19.11
CA TYR A 97 -2.44 23.80 -17.78
C TYR A 97 -3.60 24.54 -17.11
N PRO A 98 -4.36 23.87 -16.22
CA PRO A 98 -5.35 24.53 -15.39
C PRO A 98 -4.72 25.55 -14.45
N VAL A 99 -5.35 26.73 -14.37
CA VAL A 99 -4.99 27.78 -13.40
C VAL A 99 -6.19 28.10 -12.55
N ILE A 100 -6.01 27.97 -11.25
CA ILE A 100 -7.03 28.21 -10.24
C ILE A 100 -6.71 29.49 -9.49
N LYS A 101 -7.71 30.35 -9.33
CA LYS A 101 -7.67 31.52 -8.44
C LYS A 101 -7.89 31.07 -7.01
N THR A 102 -7.02 31.50 -6.10
CA THR A 102 -7.14 31.20 -4.67
C THR A 102 -7.98 32.26 -3.94
N ALA A 103 -8.31 32.01 -2.67
CA ALA A 103 -9.12 32.91 -1.85
C ALA A 103 -8.50 34.30 -1.61
N SER A 104 -7.18 34.49 -1.79
CA SER A 104 -6.58 35.84 -1.73
C SER A 104 -6.95 36.72 -2.92
N GLY A 105 -7.64 36.17 -3.93
CA GLY A 105 -8.05 36.85 -5.16
C GLY A 105 -6.91 37.02 -6.18
N VAL A 106 -5.67 37.19 -5.72
CA VAL A 106 -4.48 37.37 -6.57
C VAL A 106 -3.60 36.12 -6.67
N GLY A 107 -3.63 35.23 -5.67
CA GLY A 107 -2.89 33.98 -5.70
C GLY A 107 -3.37 33.03 -6.79
N ARG A 108 -2.47 32.17 -7.27
CA ARG A 108 -2.72 31.24 -8.39
C ARG A 108 -2.20 29.86 -8.06
N GLN A 109 -2.97 28.83 -8.40
CA GLN A 109 -2.51 27.45 -8.38
C GLN A 109 -2.45 26.90 -9.79
N ILE A 110 -1.36 26.20 -10.12
CA ILE A 110 -1.23 25.45 -11.37
C ILE A 110 -1.32 23.96 -11.06
N TYR A 111 -2.17 23.24 -11.80
CA TYR A 111 -2.38 21.82 -11.62
C TYR A 111 -1.61 21.03 -12.68
N ILE A 112 -0.85 20.03 -12.26
CA ILE A 112 -0.05 19.16 -13.13
C ILE A 112 -0.11 17.71 -12.62
N THR A 113 0.47 16.79 -13.38
CA THR A 113 0.73 15.41 -12.95
C THR A 113 2.23 15.11 -13.03
N LEU A 114 2.71 14.23 -12.16
CA LEU A 114 4.13 13.86 -12.11
C LEU A 114 4.40 12.54 -12.85
N THR A 115 5.53 12.47 -13.56
CA THR A 115 6.01 11.19 -14.14
C THR A 115 6.76 10.33 -13.13
N ASP A 116 7.36 10.96 -12.12
CA ASP A 116 8.27 10.38 -11.13
C ASP A 116 8.03 11.02 -9.76
N ALA A 117 6.83 10.81 -9.21
CA ALA A 117 6.44 11.40 -7.94
C ALA A 117 7.31 10.91 -6.78
N PRO A 118 8.08 11.78 -6.10
CA PRO A 118 8.80 11.38 -4.89
C PRO A 118 7.82 11.18 -3.73
N ASN A 119 8.24 10.40 -2.73
CA ASN A 119 7.54 10.37 -1.46
C ASN A 119 7.71 11.73 -0.78
N GLY A 120 6.62 12.45 -0.52
CA GLY A 120 6.69 13.73 0.17
C GLY A 120 5.32 14.37 0.40
N ASN A 121 5.36 15.64 0.80
CA ASN A 121 4.19 16.43 1.16
C ASN A 121 4.22 17.76 0.40
N ALA A 122 5.18 18.62 0.72
CA ALA A 122 5.33 19.91 0.08
C ALA A 122 6.77 20.40 0.25
N CYS A 123 7.19 21.30 -0.62
CA CYS A 123 8.37 22.13 -0.41
C CYS A 123 8.07 23.56 -0.83
N ASP A 124 8.80 24.50 -0.24
CA ASP A 124 8.67 25.91 -0.61
C ASP A 124 9.21 26.09 -2.04
N LEU A 125 8.69 27.10 -2.76
CA LEU A 125 9.37 27.56 -3.97
C LEU A 125 10.74 28.14 -3.61
N ALA A 126 11.70 28.05 -4.54
CA ALA A 126 13.00 28.67 -4.32
C ALA A 126 12.83 30.19 -4.16
N SER A 127 13.60 30.81 -3.26
CA SER A 127 13.48 32.25 -3.00
C SER A 127 13.63 33.11 -4.26
N LYS A 128 14.42 32.64 -5.24
CA LYS A 128 14.58 33.29 -6.56
C LYS A 128 13.34 33.19 -7.45
N THR A 129 12.55 32.12 -7.31
CA THR A 129 11.32 31.90 -8.06
C THR A 129 10.19 32.77 -7.53
N GLY A 130 10.01 32.82 -6.20
CA GLY A 130 8.86 33.51 -5.63
C GLY A 130 8.50 33.06 -4.22
N ALA A 131 7.27 33.37 -3.80
CA ALA A 131 6.68 32.90 -2.55
C ALA A 131 5.58 31.88 -2.82
N GLY A 132 5.51 30.83 -2.00
CA GLY A 132 4.52 29.77 -2.14
C GLY A 132 5.14 28.39 -2.02
N GLU A 133 4.39 27.37 -2.43
CA GLU A 133 4.72 25.97 -2.20
C GLU A 133 4.47 25.11 -3.44
N PHE A 134 5.31 24.11 -3.64
CA PHE A 134 4.99 22.97 -4.47
C PHE A 134 4.45 21.84 -3.60
N ARG A 135 3.22 21.41 -3.86
CA ARG A 135 2.49 20.41 -3.08
C ARG A 135 2.31 19.14 -3.89
N PHE A 136 2.75 18.01 -3.34
CA PHE A 136 2.77 16.72 -4.03
C PHE A 136 2.66 15.57 -3.03
N GLY A 137 2.18 14.41 -3.50
CA GLY A 137 2.01 13.24 -2.65
C GLY A 137 0.94 13.39 -1.57
N ALA A 138 0.64 12.29 -0.89
CA ALA A 138 -0.54 12.18 -0.02
C ALA A 138 -0.48 13.06 1.24
N GLY A 139 0.67 13.64 1.57
CA GLY A 139 0.83 14.47 2.76
C GLY A 139 0.55 15.96 2.57
N ALA A 140 0.22 16.41 1.35
CA ALA A 140 -0.30 17.75 1.11
C ALA A 140 -1.61 17.74 0.32
N TYR A 141 -2.26 18.90 0.31
CA TYR A 141 -3.49 19.15 -0.42
C TYR A 141 -3.61 20.62 -0.80
N VAL A 142 -4.47 20.92 -1.76
CA VAL A 142 -4.94 22.28 -2.08
C VAL A 142 -6.46 22.36 -1.93
N CYS A 143 -7.00 23.55 -1.69
CA CYS A 143 -8.44 23.79 -1.75
C CYS A 143 -8.85 23.96 -3.23
N ALA A 144 -9.98 23.37 -3.65
CA ALA A 144 -10.40 23.36 -5.05
C ALA A 144 -11.75 24.03 -5.29
N PRO A 145 -11.99 24.60 -6.49
CA PRO A 145 -13.27 25.15 -6.88
C PRO A 145 -14.40 24.13 -6.75
N PRO A 146 -15.63 24.50 -6.34
CA PRO A 146 -16.09 25.85 -6.01
C PRO A 146 -16.03 26.14 -4.50
N SER A 147 -15.00 25.65 -3.79
CA SER A 147 -14.86 25.90 -2.35
C SER A 147 -14.80 27.39 -2.02
N VAL A 148 -15.33 27.76 -0.87
CA VAL A 148 -15.37 29.15 -0.37
C VAL A 148 -14.49 29.26 0.86
N VAL A 149 -13.59 30.23 0.89
CA VAL A 149 -12.79 30.53 2.08
C VAL A 149 -12.78 32.03 2.30
N GLU A 150 -13.13 32.45 3.52
CA GLU A 150 -13.24 33.86 3.91
C GLU A 150 -14.18 34.63 2.96
N GLY A 151 -15.28 33.99 2.56
CA GLY A 151 -16.27 34.54 1.63
C GLY A 151 -15.81 34.63 0.16
N VAL A 152 -14.59 34.17 -0.17
CA VAL A 152 -14.06 34.21 -1.54
C VAL A 152 -14.05 32.81 -2.15
N ASN A 153 -14.57 32.71 -3.37
CA ASN A 153 -14.61 31.45 -4.12
C ASN A 153 -13.25 31.14 -4.75
N TYR A 154 -12.85 29.87 -4.66
CA TYR A 154 -11.88 29.29 -5.58
C TYR A 154 -12.51 29.14 -6.96
N GLU A 155 -11.82 29.60 -8.01
CA GLU A 155 -12.36 29.67 -9.38
C GLU A 155 -11.35 29.12 -10.39
N ILE A 156 -11.80 28.34 -11.37
CA ILE A 156 -10.98 27.96 -12.52
C ILE A 156 -10.90 29.18 -13.44
N LEU A 157 -9.70 29.71 -13.67
CA LEU A 157 -9.49 30.86 -14.55
C LEU A 157 -9.27 30.44 -16.00
N LYS A 158 -8.51 29.36 -16.22
CA LYS A 158 -8.22 28.81 -17.55
C LYS A 158 -7.76 27.36 -17.46
N GLY A 159 -7.67 26.71 -18.63
CA GLY A 159 -7.13 25.36 -18.82
C GLY A 159 -8.16 24.25 -18.61
N ASP A 160 -7.76 23.03 -18.97
CA ASP A 160 -8.62 21.85 -18.97
C ASP A 160 -8.20 20.85 -17.88
N LEU A 161 -9.10 20.58 -16.94
CA LEU A 161 -8.87 19.62 -15.86
C LEU A 161 -8.89 18.15 -16.35
N PHE A 162 -9.44 17.87 -17.54
CA PHE A 162 -9.38 16.54 -18.16
C PHE A 162 -7.99 16.19 -18.70
N HIS A 163 -7.18 17.21 -19.02
CA HIS A 163 -5.88 17.05 -19.65
C HIS A 163 -4.80 17.82 -18.89
N LEU A 164 -4.34 17.23 -17.79
CA LEU A 164 -3.23 17.78 -17.02
C LEU A 164 -1.89 17.47 -17.71
N PRO A 165 -0.98 18.45 -17.88
CA PRO A 165 0.33 18.14 -18.40
C PRO A 165 1.12 17.25 -17.42
N ARG A 166 1.90 16.33 -17.98
CA ARG A 166 2.82 15.47 -17.24
C ARG A 166 4.20 16.13 -17.20
N VAL A 167 4.76 16.28 -16.00
CA VAL A 167 6.07 16.93 -15.79
C VAL A 167 6.93 16.05 -14.92
N SER A 168 8.24 15.97 -15.21
CA SER A 168 9.15 15.30 -14.29
C SER A 168 9.39 16.13 -13.05
N PHE A 169 9.44 15.47 -11.90
CA PHE A 169 9.82 16.12 -10.65
C PHE A 169 11.21 16.75 -10.74
N MET A 170 12.15 16.10 -11.43
CA MET A 170 13.51 16.62 -11.61
C MET A 170 13.53 17.91 -12.43
N ASP A 171 12.65 18.03 -13.43
CA ASP A 171 12.54 19.24 -14.25
C ASP A 171 12.01 20.44 -13.45
N LEU A 172 11.25 20.19 -12.38
CA LEU A 172 10.78 21.24 -11.48
C LEU A 172 11.86 21.67 -10.48
N ARG A 173 12.89 20.85 -10.23
CA ARG A 173 13.90 21.11 -9.20
C ARG A 173 14.52 22.52 -9.23
N PRO A 174 14.82 23.14 -10.40
CA PRO A 174 15.42 24.47 -10.47
C PRO A 174 14.60 25.61 -9.84
N ILE A 175 13.28 25.43 -9.74
CA ILE A 175 12.36 26.42 -9.17
C ILE A 175 11.91 26.10 -7.74
N LEU A 176 12.31 24.95 -7.19
CA LEU A 176 11.95 24.50 -5.85
C LEU A 176 13.03 24.83 -4.82
N GLY A 177 12.63 25.17 -3.60
CA GLY A 177 13.50 25.36 -2.45
C GLY A 177 14.09 24.03 -1.97
N GLU A 178 14.73 24.02 -0.80
CA GLU A 178 15.15 22.75 -0.21
C GLU A 178 13.93 21.87 0.04
N LEU A 179 14.01 20.62 -0.42
CA LEU A 179 13.04 19.61 -0.01
C LEU A 179 13.18 19.50 1.49
N LYS A 180 12.16 19.98 2.22
CA LYS A 180 12.02 19.72 3.65
C LYS A 180 11.64 18.24 3.78
N ASP A 181 12.57 17.35 3.47
CA ASP A 181 12.55 15.97 3.89
C ASP A 181 12.65 16.01 5.42
N LYS A 182 11.53 16.25 6.07
CA LYS A 182 11.24 15.52 7.29
C LYS A 182 10.43 14.34 6.81
N PRO A 183 11.05 13.19 6.45
CA PRO A 183 10.34 11.94 6.58
C PRO A 183 9.66 12.01 7.94
N HIS A 184 8.35 11.74 7.99
CA HIS A 184 7.71 11.58 9.30
C HIS A 184 8.65 10.70 10.12
N PRO A 185 9.12 11.18 11.29
CA PRO A 185 10.16 10.48 12.03
C PRO A 185 9.69 9.03 12.14
N PRO A 186 10.51 8.06 11.69
CA PRO A 186 10.05 6.69 11.58
C PRO A 186 9.39 6.26 12.88
N LYS A 187 8.20 5.65 12.80
CA LYS A 187 7.43 5.39 14.02
C LYS A 187 8.15 4.32 14.83
N ILE A 188 8.58 4.65 16.05
CA ILE A 188 9.21 3.68 16.95
C ILE A 188 8.17 2.60 17.29
N PRO A 189 8.46 1.30 17.07
CA PRO A 189 7.58 0.21 17.45
C PRO A 189 7.25 0.27 18.96
N ARG A 190 6.01 -0.05 19.36
CA ARG A 190 5.56 0.10 20.76
C ARG A 190 6.48 -0.59 21.79
N ASN A 191 6.94 -1.80 21.48
CA ASN A 191 7.84 -2.54 22.38
C ASN A 191 9.23 -1.91 22.44
N ALA A 192 9.76 -1.45 21.30
CA ALA A 192 11.02 -0.73 21.24
C ALA A 192 10.92 0.60 22.01
N PHE A 193 9.80 1.31 21.90
CA PHE A 193 9.55 2.53 22.65
C PHE A 193 9.53 2.30 24.16
N ALA A 194 8.98 1.18 24.63
CA ALA A 194 9.03 0.81 26.04
C ALA A 194 10.46 0.58 26.53
N VAL A 195 11.29 -0.14 25.76
CA VAL A 195 12.72 -0.34 26.09
C VAL A 195 13.49 0.98 26.04
N LEU A 196 13.23 1.82 25.03
CA LEU A 196 13.83 3.15 24.90
C LEU A 196 13.58 4.01 26.15
N ASN A 197 12.36 3.98 26.68
CA ASN A 197 11.97 4.74 27.87
C ASN A 197 12.41 4.10 29.20
N GLY A 198 13.15 2.99 29.18
CA GLY A 198 13.62 2.34 30.40
C GLY A 198 12.53 1.59 31.18
N ASP A 199 11.47 1.13 30.51
CA ASP A 199 10.43 0.33 31.16
C ASP A 199 11.01 -0.99 31.69
N ALA A 200 11.01 -1.15 33.01
CA ALA A 200 11.60 -2.30 33.69
C ALA A 200 10.96 -3.64 33.28
N LYS A 201 9.64 -3.66 33.00
CA LYS A 201 8.95 -4.89 32.57
C LYS A 201 9.31 -5.26 31.14
N ALA A 202 9.56 -4.28 30.28
CA ALA A 202 10.05 -4.52 28.93
C ALA A 202 11.49 -5.05 28.95
N ILE A 203 12.36 -4.44 29.76
CA ILE A 203 13.77 -4.84 29.88
C ILE A 203 13.93 -6.23 30.50
N ALA A 204 13.12 -6.58 31.52
CA ALA A 204 13.19 -7.88 32.19
C ALA A 204 12.89 -9.10 31.29
N LYS A 205 12.42 -8.89 30.05
CA LYS A 205 12.21 -9.96 29.06
C LYS A 205 13.50 -10.44 28.39
N PHE A 206 14.58 -9.68 28.54
CA PHE A 206 15.88 -9.98 27.97
C PHE A 206 16.82 -10.53 29.04
N LYS A 207 17.79 -11.35 28.67
CA LYS A 207 18.74 -11.95 29.62
C LYS A 207 19.71 -10.91 30.17
N SER A 208 19.95 -9.82 29.43
CA SER A 208 20.83 -8.73 29.85
C SER A 208 20.39 -7.38 29.29
N ARG A 209 20.93 -6.28 29.87
CA ARG A 209 20.71 -4.91 29.41
C ARG A 209 21.27 -4.66 28.01
N SER A 210 22.44 -5.22 27.71
CA SER A 210 23.05 -5.14 26.38
C SER A 210 22.18 -5.85 25.32
N GLU A 211 21.56 -6.99 25.66
CA GLU A 211 20.63 -7.68 24.76
C GLU A 211 19.35 -6.86 24.52
N ALA A 212 18.82 -6.21 25.56
CA ALA A 212 17.67 -5.31 25.43
C ALA A 212 17.99 -4.12 24.51
N GLU A 213 19.15 -3.48 24.67
CA GLU A 213 19.60 -2.39 23.80
C GLU A 213 19.88 -2.85 22.37
N GLN A 214 20.47 -4.03 22.17
CA GLN A 214 20.66 -4.60 20.83
C GLN A 214 19.31 -4.89 20.15
N SER A 215 18.32 -5.37 20.90
CA SER A 215 16.95 -5.59 20.39
C SER A 215 16.26 -4.27 20.02
N LEU A 216 16.48 -3.20 20.81
CA LEU A 216 16.04 -1.84 20.49
C LEU A 216 16.68 -1.36 19.19
N LEU A 217 18.00 -1.49 19.04
CA LEU A 217 18.74 -1.11 17.82
C LEU A 217 18.22 -1.85 16.59
N LEU A 218 18.02 -3.16 16.69
CA LEU A 218 17.42 -3.95 15.60
C LEU A 218 16.02 -3.47 15.23
N SER A 219 15.22 -3.07 16.22
CA SER A 219 13.87 -2.53 15.98
C SER A 219 13.93 -1.17 15.28
N LEU A 220 14.88 -0.30 15.66
CA LEU A 220 15.09 1.01 15.04
C LEU A 220 15.65 0.86 13.61
N ALA A 221 16.58 -0.06 13.38
CA ALA A 221 17.11 -0.38 12.05
C ALA A 221 16.00 -0.90 11.11
N ASN A 222 15.15 -1.82 11.58
CA ASN A 222 13.97 -2.29 10.82
C ASN A 222 12.99 -1.15 10.49
N ALA A 223 12.88 -0.16 11.39
CA ALA A 223 12.08 1.04 11.18
C ALA A 223 12.78 2.11 10.34
N ARG A 224 13.97 1.82 9.78
CA ARG A 224 14.76 2.71 8.90
C ARG A 224 15.25 4.00 9.58
N PHE A 225 15.52 3.95 10.89
CA PHE A 225 16.23 5.03 11.56
C PHE A 225 17.66 5.14 11.05
N SER A 226 18.19 6.37 10.91
CA SER A 226 19.61 6.61 10.67
C SER A 226 20.41 6.47 11.97
N PHE A 227 21.73 6.27 11.87
CA PHE A 227 22.59 6.26 13.06
C PHE A 227 22.49 7.57 13.85
N ALA A 228 22.41 8.71 13.16
CA ALA A 228 22.26 10.02 13.80
C ALA A 228 20.96 10.11 14.62
N ASP A 229 19.85 9.57 14.10
CA ASP A 229 18.59 9.52 14.85
C ASP A 229 18.69 8.59 16.06
N VAL A 230 19.33 7.42 15.90
CA VAL A 230 19.56 6.46 16.99
C VAL A 230 20.41 7.08 18.10
N LEU A 231 21.52 7.73 17.74
CA LEU A 231 22.40 8.41 18.68
C LEU A 231 21.63 9.49 19.45
N ARG A 232 20.81 10.30 18.76
CA ARG A 232 19.95 11.30 19.41
C ARG A 232 18.97 10.64 20.39
N LEU A 233 18.30 9.54 20.00
CA LEU A 233 17.37 8.83 20.86
C LEU A 233 18.04 8.26 22.11
N PHE A 234 19.18 7.59 21.96
CA PHE A 234 19.95 7.03 23.08
C PHE A 234 20.52 8.12 24.00
N ASN A 235 20.82 9.30 23.46
CA ASN A 235 21.28 10.42 24.26
C ASN A 235 20.18 11.08 25.12
N GLN A 236 18.93 11.00 24.66
CA GLN A 236 17.77 11.65 25.28
C GLN A 236 16.95 10.73 26.19
N ASN A 237 17.20 9.42 26.14
CA ASN A 237 16.37 8.43 26.82
C ASN A 237 17.24 7.46 27.64
N PRO A 238 16.70 6.90 28.74
CA PRO A 238 17.46 6.01 29.62
C PRO A 238 17.80 4.65 28.98
N CYS A 239 17.05 4.19 27.97
CA CYS A 239 17.21 2.88 27.34
C CYS A 239 17.26 1.74 28.38
N ALA A 240 18.09 0.71 28.18
CA ALA A 240 18.35 -0.28 29.22
C ALA A 240 19.49 0.15 30.17
N GLY A 241 20.10 1.32 29.95
CA GLY A 241 21.11 1.93 30.81
C GLY A 241 22.57 1.54 30.51
N ARG A 242 22.84 0.57 29.61
CA ARG A 242 24.22 0.16 29.31
C ARG A 242 24.96 1.25 28.54
N TYR A 243 24.33 1.81 27.51
CA TYR A 243 24.86 2.98 26.81
C TYR A 243 25.09 4.18 27.75
N ALA A 244 24.13 4.47 28.62
CA ALA A 244 24.21 5.61 29.55
C ALA A 244 25.38 5.48 30.55
N GLU A 245 25.63 4.27 31.06
CA GLU A 245 26.80 3.97 31.89
C GLU A 245 28.11 4.19 31.14
N MET A 246 28.22 3.64 29.92
CA MET A 246 29.41 3.81 29.09
C MET A 246 29.64 5.28 28.75
N ARG A 247 28.59 6.03 28.45
CA ARG A 247 28.67 7.46 28.10
C ARG A 247 29.17 8.29 29.28
N THR A 248 28.73 7.97 30.49
CA THR A 248 29.20 8.61 31.73
C THR A 248 30.70 8.38 31.96
N ALA A 249 31.18 7.16 31.66
CA ALA A 249 32.59 6.82 31.81
C ALA A 249 33.47 7.41 30.69
N ASN A 250 33.04 7.29 29.43
CA ASN A 250 33.73 7.83 28.25
C ASN A 250 32.75 7.99 27.07
N PRO A 251 32.35 9.22 26.71
CA PRO A 251 31.40 9.47 25.63
C PRO A 251 31.83 8.91 24.27
N LYS A 252 33.12 9.02 23.92
CA LYS A 252 33.64 8.57 22.63
C LYS A 252 33.59 7.04 22.50
N THR A 253 33.94 6.33 23.57
CA THR A 253 33.83 4.86 23.62
C THR A 253 32.37 4.40 23.54
N ALA A 254 31.46 5.11 24.20
CA ALA A 254 30.03 4.80 24.16
C ALA A 254 29.43 4.98 22.76
N GLU A 255 29.77 6.07 22.07
CA GLU A 255 29.33 6.32 20.70
C GLU A 255 29.89 5.28 19.72
N GLY A 256 31.18 4.93 19.84
CA GLY A 256 31.80 3.87 19.03
C GLY A 256 31.13 2.50 19.24
N TRP A 257 30.79 2.16 20.49
CA TRP A 257 30.02 0.95 20.81
C TRP A 257 28.63 0.98 20.18
N LEU A 258 27.90 2.10 20.34
CA LEU A 258 26.55 2.26 19.78
C LEU A 258 26.56 2.15 18.24
N TYR A 259 27.56 2.75 17.59
CA TYR A 259 27.76 2.67 16.14
C TYR A 259 27.97 1.22 15.70
N HIS A 260 28.91 0.52 16.31
CA HIS A 260 29.19 -0.88 15.99
C HIS A 260 27.93 -1.75 16.16
N SER A 261 27.26 -1.65 17.31
CA SER A 261 26.03 -2.37 17.60
C SER A 261 24.89 -2.06 16.61
N PHE A 262 24.78 -0.80 16.17
CA PHE A 262 23.80 -0.40 15.16
C PHE A 262 24.13 -0.96 13.77
N MET A 263 25.41 -0.96 13.37
CA MET A 263 25.84 -1.56 12.10
C MET A 263 25.62 -3.08 12.09
N GLU A 264 25.87 -3.77 13.20
CA GLU A 264 25.51 -5.19 13.36
C GLU A 264 24.01 -5.42 13.22
N ALA A 265 23.20 -4.55 13.84
CA ALA A 265 21.75 -4.59 13.71
C ALA A 265 21.30 -4.37 12.26
N GLN A 266 21.90 -3.44 11.52
CA GLN A 266 21.64 -3.25 10.09
C GLN A 266 22.00 -4.49 9.27
N GLY A 267 23.18 -5.08 9.51
CA GLY A 267 23.59 -6.32 8.84
C GLY A 267 22.64 -7.49 9.09
N LEU A 268 21.95 -7.51 10.23
CA LEU A 268 20.87 -8.47 10.52
C LEU A 268 19.55 -8.13 9.83
N VAL A 269 19.23 -6.84 9.62
CA VAL A 269 18.04 -6.43 8.85
C VAL A 269 18.18 -6.79 7.38
N ASP A 270 19.41 -6.71 6.86
CA ASP A 270 19.71 -7.01 5.46
C ASP A 270 19.74 -8.51 5.16
N ARG A 271 19.79 -9.35 6.20
CA ARG A 271 19.69 -10.81 6.09
C ARG A 271 18.28 -11.27 6.41
N ASP A 272 17.73 -12.15 5.57
CA ASP A 272 16.49 -12.82 5.93
C ASP A 272 16.72 -13.78 7.11
N SER A 273 15.77 -13.82 8.05
CA SER A 273 15.85 -14.78 9.14
C SER A 273 15.67 -16.20 8.61
N LYS A 274 16.22 -17.21 9.29
CA LYS A 274 16.00 -18.63 8.93
C LYS A 274 14.52 -18.98 8.78
N ALA A 275 13.65 -18.35 9.57
CA ALA A 275 12.21 -18.52 9.43
C ALA A 275 11.66 -17.89 8.14
N ARG A 276 12.10 -16.68 7.78
CA ARG A 276 11.76 -16.06 6.49
C ARG A 276 12.25 -16.90 5.32
N GLU A 277 13.49 -17.35 5.35
CA GLU A 277 14.05 -18.28 4.35
C GLU A 277 13.22 -19.57 4.24
N THR A 278 12.78 -20.12 5.38
CA THR A 278 11.93 -21.32 5.41
C THR A 278 10.55 -21.05 4.80
N ALA A 279 9.94 -19.89 5.08
CA ALA A 279 8.70 -19.48 4.44
C ALA A 279 8.88 -19.27 2.92
N LEU A 280 10.00 -18.69 2.48
CA LEU A 280 10.34 -18.56 1.05
C LEU A 280 10.50 -19.92 0.37
N ARG A 281 11.18 -20.87 1.03
CA ARG A 281 11.29 -22.26 0.54
C ARG A 281 9.94 -22.96 0.44
N ALA A 282 9.05 -22.73 1.40
CA ALA A 282 7.68 -23.25 1.36
C ALA A 282 6.85 -22.62 0.22
N ILE A 283 7.02 -21.32 -0.04
CA ILE A 283 6.40 -20.65 -1.19
C ILE A 283 6.93 -21.24 -2.51
N ALA A 284 8.24 -21.41 -2.64
CA ALA A 284 8.87 -22.00 -3.81
C ALA A 284 8.39 -23.44 -4.05
N TRP A 285 8.39 -24.27 -3.00
CA TRP A 285 7.84 -25.63 -3.04
C TRP A 285 6.39 -25.65 -3.53
N ALA A 286 5.54 -24.83 -2.91
CA ALA A 286 4.12 -24.80 -3.24
C ALA A 286 3.90 -24.42 -4.69
N LYS A 287 4.73 -23.55 -5.27
CA LYS A 287 4.65 -23.16 -6.68
C LYS A 287 5.26 -24.17 -7.65
N SER A 288 6.25 -24.95 -7.22
CA SER A 288 6.94 -25.91 -8.08
C SER A 288 6.19 -27.25 -8.23
N CYS A 289 5.22 -27.52 -7.36
CA CYS A 289 4.45 -28.76 -7.41
C CYS A 289 3.00 -28.54 -7.84
N ALA A 290 2.45 -29.56 -8.49
CA ALA A 290 1.05 -29.60 -8.86
C ALA A 290 0.16 -29.85 -7.65
N TRP A 291 -0.87 -29.02 -7.47
CA TRP A 291 -1.90 -29.19 -6.44
C TRP A 291 -3.12 -29.88 -7.05
N THR A 292 -3.13 -31.21 -6.97
CA THR A 292 -4.13 -32.07 -7.61
C THR A 292 -5.52 -31.96 -6.96
N GLY A 293 -6.54 -32.48 -7.64
CA GLY A 293 -7.92 -32.51 -7.13
C GLY A 293 -8.69 -31.19 -7.24
N LYS A 294 -10.02 -31.26 -7.16
CA LYS A 294 -10.94 -30.13 -7.47
C LYS A 294 -10.64 -28.82 -6.69
N GLY A 295 -10.10 -28.94 -5.47
CA GLY A 295 -9.80 -27.81 -4.59
C GLY A 295 -8.33 -27.34 -4.62
N GLY A 296 -7.45 -28.03 -5.34
CA GLY A 296 -6.00 -27.85 -5.20
C GLY A 296 -5.52 -26.42 -5.50
N ALA A 297 -6.13 -25.74 -6.48
CA ALA A 297 -5.77 -24.36 -6.81
C ALA A 297 -6.08 -23.38 -5.67
N SER A 298 -7.25 -23.54 -5.04
CA SER A 298 -7.64 -22.74 -3.87
C SER A 298 -6.83 -23.11 -2.63
N GLU A 299 -6.44 -24.38 -2.48
CA GLU A 299 -5.57 -24.87 -1.40
C GLU A 299 -4.17 -24.27 -1.50
N GLN A 300 -3.55 -24.28 -2.68
CA GLN A 300 -2.29 -23.61 -2.95
C GLN A 300 -2.38 -22.12 -2.62
N ALA A 301 -3.45 -21.43 -3.08
CA ALA A 301 -3.63 -20.00 -2.81
C ALA A 301 -3.72 -19.68 -1.31
N VAL A 302 -4.45 -20.48 -0.53
CA VAL A 302 -4.54 -20.31 0.93
C VAL A 302 -3.22 -20.69 1.62
N PHE A 303 -2.53 -21.72 1.17
CA PHE A 303 -1.20 -22.08 1.67
C PHE A 303 -0.19 -20.94 1.46
N LEU A 304 -0.15 -20.37 0.25
CA LEU A 304 0.67 -19.20 -0.07
C LEU A 304 0.30 -17.99 0.79
N ALA A 305 -0.98 -17.77 1.08
CA ALA A 305 -1.41 -16.74 2.02
C ALA A 305 -0.88 -16.98 3.45
N HIS A 306 -0.88 -18.23 3.93
CA HIS A 306 -0.25 -18.58 5.21
C HIS A 306 1.24 -18.25 5.20
N MET A 307 1.96 -18.66 4.16
CA MET A 307 3.41 -18.42 4.08
C MET A 307 3.77 -16.93 3.95
N ALA A 308 2.93 -16.14 3.27
CA ALA A 308 3.10 -14.69 3.24
C ALA A 308 2.92 -14.05 4.63
N ILE A 309 1.99 -14.56 5.46
CA ILE A 309 1.84 -14.11 6.85
C ILE A 309 3.04 -14.57 7.69
N ALA A 310 3.47 -15.82 7.56
CA ALA A 310 4.62 -16.38 8.26
C ALA A 310 5.92 -15.59 7.96
N TYR A 311 6.17 -15.30 6.68
CA TYR A 311 7.29 -14.47 6.23
C TYR A 311 7.26 -13.07 6.86
N LYS A 312 6.10 -12.40 6.81
CA LYS A 312 5.92 -11.06 7.42
C LYS A 312 6.10 -11.10 8.94
N ALA A 313 5.62 -12.15 9.59
CA ALA A 313 5.78 -12.37 11.02
C ALA A 313 7.21 -12.75 11.41
N GLY A 314 8.06 -13.13 10.46
CA GLY A 314 9.42 -13.60 10.72
C GLY A 314 9.46 -14.93 11.46
N THR A 315 8.39 -15.74 11.37
CA THR A 315 8.30 -17.04 12.05
C THR A 315 7.51 -18.05 11.22
N VAL A 316 7.96 -19.31 11.24
CA VAL A 316 7.25 -20.48 10.66
C VAL A 316 6.61 -21.37 11.73
N THR A 317 6.57 -20.88 12.97
CA THR A 317 5.83 -21.47 14.07
C THR A 317 5.11 -20.36 14.82
N GLY A 318 3.90 -20.61 15.28
CA GLY A 318 3.23 -19.63 16.14
C GLY A 318 2.69 -18.38 15.44
N TRP A 319 2.48 -18.38 14.11
CA TRP A 319 1.91 -17.19 13.45
C TRP A 319 0.38 -17.17 13.52
N ALA A 320 -0.19 -15.99 13.75
CA ALA A 320 -1.62 -15.79 13.83
C ALA A 320 -2.23 -15.49 12.45
N ALA A 321 -3.29 -16.22 12.07
CA ALA A 321 -4.00 -15.97 10.81
C ALA A 321 -5.52 -16.07 11.00
N SER A 322 -6.25 -15.01 10.69
CA SER A 322 -7.71 -15.03 10.70
C SER A 322 -8.26 -15.57 9.38
N LYS A 323 -9.41 -16.26 9.41
CA LYS A 323 -10.08 -16.74 8.18
C LYS A 323 -10.34 -15.63 7.16
N ARG A 324 -10.59 -14.40 7.63
CA ARG A 324 -10.83 -13.22 6.78
C ARG A 324 -9.55 -12.75 6.10
N THR A 325 -8.46 -12.69 6.85
CA THR A 325 -7.13 -12.33 6.32
C THR A 325 -6.70 -13.35 5.26
N LEU A 326 -6.90 -14.64 5.52
CA LEU A 326 -6.60 -15.71 4.57
C LEU A 326 -7.47 -15.61 3.32
N ALA A 327 -8.77 -15.34 3.48
CA ALA A 327 -9.69 -15.13 2.36
C ALA A 327 -9.30 -13.93 1.49
N GLU A 328 -8.96 -12.80 2.11
CA GLU A 328 -8.54 -11.56 1.43
C GLU A 328 -7.22 -11.74 0.66
N LEU A 329 -6.25 -12.42 1.27
CA LEU A 329 -4.97 -12.70 0.62
C LEU A 329 -5.13 -13.74 -0.49
N ALA A 330 -5.78 -14.87 -0.22
CA ALA A 330 -5.91 -15.93 -1.22
C ALA A 330 -6.90 -15.58 -2.35
N GLY A 331 -7.77 -14.58 -2.17
CA GLY A 331 -8.85 -14.27 -3.12
C GLY A 331 -9.89 -15.38 -3.18
N VAL A 332 -10.27 -15.93 -2.02
CA VAL A 332 -11.26 -17.01 -1.91
C VAL A 332 -12.33 -16.66 -0.91
N SER A 333 -13.55 -17.18 -1.10
CA SER A 333 -14.66 -16.96 -0.15
C SER A 333 -14.64 -17.97 1.00
N GLU A 334 -14.24 -19.21 0.73
CA GLU A 334 -14.36 -20.36 1.65
C GLU A 334 -13.02 -20.75 2.33
N ALA A 335 -12.22 -19.76 2.73
CA ALA A 335 -10.89 -19.99 3.32
C ALA A 335 -10.90 -20.95 4.53
N SER A 336 -11.99 -20.97 5.32
CA SER A 336 -12.10 -21.88 6.47
C SER A 336 -12.17 -23.36 6.07
N LYS A 337 -12.93 -23.69 5.01
CA LYS A 337 -13.05 -25.07 4.52
C LYS A 337 -11.75 -25.54 3.88
N ILE A 338 -11.13 -24.66 3.10
CA ILE A 338 -9.83 -24.90 2.46
C ILE A 338 -8.75 -25.15 3.53
N ASN A 339 -8.70 -24.29 4.55
CA ASN A 339 -7.73 -24.42 5.63
C ASN A 339 -7.89 -25.72 6.42
N LYS A 340 -9.13 -26.18 6.66
CA LYS A 340 -9.36 -27.51 7.27
C LYS A 340 -8.73 -28.64 6.45
N ARG A 341 -8.76 -28.55 5.12
CA ARG A 341 -8.11 -29.55 4.24
C ARG A 341 -6.60 -29.46 4.30
N LEU A 342 -6.02 -28.25 4.31
CA LEU A 342 -4.56 -28.07 4.50
C LEU A 342 -4.06 -28.68 5.82
N LEU A 343 -4.84 -28.55 6.89
CA LEU A 343 -4.56 -29.20 8.19
C LEU A 343 -4.66 -30.73 8.09
N LEU A 344 -5.70 -31.28 7.44
CA LEU A 344 -5.87 -32.73 7.27
C LEU A 344 -4.80 -33.35 6.37
N SER A 345 -4.32 -32.62 5.37
CA SER A 345 -3.22 -33.03 4.49
C SER A 345 -1.85 -32.93 5.14
N GLY A 346 -1.76 -32.41 6.38
CA GLY A 346 -0.50 -32.29 7.10
C GLY A 346 0.45 -31.24 6.53
N TYR A 347 -0.05 -30.24 5.80
CA TYR A 347 0.76 -29.12 5.31
C TYR A 347 0.94 -28.03 6.37
N LEU A 348 -0.06 -27.88 7.24
CA LEU A 348 -0.07 -26.91 8.33
C LEU A 348 -0.48 -27.63 9.62
N ASN A 349 -0.02 -27.14 10.76
CA ASN A 349 -0.55 -27.54 12.07
C ASN A 349 -1.31 -26.38 12.71
N LEU A 350 -2.32 -26.72 13.51
CA LEU A 350 -3.05 -25.76 14.33
C LEU A 350 -2.51 -25.83 15.76
N GLU A 351 -1.65 -24.88 16.11
CA GLU A 351 -1.01 -24.80 17.43
C GLU A 351 -1.98 -24.31 18.50
N ARG A 352 -2.81 -23.31 18.16
CA ARG A 352 -3.80 -22.75 19.08
C ARG A 352 -5.06 -22.37 18.35
N ARG A 353 -6.21 -22.80 18.89
CA ARG A 353 -7.53 -22.36 18.43
C ARG A 353 -7.75 -20.89 18.79
N SER A 354 -8.53 -20.22 17.96
CA SER A 354 -8.95 -18.84 18.17
C SER A 354 -9.75 -18.73 19.46
N THR A 355 -9.43 -17.73 20.25
CA THR A 355 -10.28 -17.26 21.36
C THR A 355 -11.17 -16.14 20.86
N VAL A 356 -11.98 -15.56 21.75
CA VAL A 356 -12.90 -14.47 21.37
C VAL A 356 -12.14 -13.25 20.84
N ASP A 357 -10.90 -13.01 21.25
CA ASP A 357 -10.08 -11.86 20.86
C ASP A 357 -8.86 -12.20 19.99
N CYS A 358 -8.46 -13.48 19.93
CA CYS A 358 -7.27 -13.91 19.20
C CYS A 358 -7.61 -14.81 18.00
N ALA A 359 -6.89 -14.62 16.89
CA ALA A 359 -6.96 -15.52 15.75
C ALA A 359 -6.35 -16.91 16.07
N ASN A 360 -6.64 -17.89 15.22
CA ASN A 360 -5.95 -19.17 15.23
C ASN A 360 -4.44 -18.97 15.03
N ILE A 361 -3.65 -19.78 15.73
CA ILE A 361 -2.19 -19.83 15.59
C ILE A 361 -1.80 -21.10 14.86
N TYR A 362 -0.95 -20.95 13.86
CA TYR A 362 -0.50 -22.03 12.98
C TYR A 362 1.01 -22.21 13.03
N SER A 363 1.45 -23.39 12.62
CA SER A 363 2.84 -23.67 12.27
C SER A 363 2.93 -24.40 10.94
N LEU A 364 4.10 -24.33 10.32
CA LEU A 364 4.41 -25.05 9.11
C LEU A 364 4.71 -26.50 9.50
N SER A 365 4.13 -27.47 8.78
CA SER A 365 4.45 -28.86 9.06
C SER A 365 5.91 -29.18 8.76
N THR A 366 6.55 -29.92 9.66
CA THR A 366 7.93 -30.39 9.49
C THR A 366 8.05 -31.53 8.48
N THR A 367 6.93 -32.15 8.09
CA THR A 367 6.90 -33.26 7.11
C THR A 367 6.90 -32.78 5.66
N LEU A 368 6.81 -31.47 5.43
CA LEU A 368 6.84 -30.89 4.09
C LEU A 368 8.23 -31.06 3.44
N PRO A 369 8.31 -31.62 2.23
CA PRO A 369 9.58 -31.75 1.50
C PRO A 369 9.98 -30.39 0.93
N LEU A 370 10.56 -29.52 1.76
CA LEU A 370 11.03 -28.21 1.33
C LEU A 370 12.34 -28.35 0.52
N PRO A 371 12.49 -27.62 -0.60
CA PRO A 371 13.74 -27.59 -1.36
C PRO A 371 14.88 -27.06 -0.48
N LYS A 372 16.11 -27.55 -0.67
CA LYS A 372 17.27 -27.13 0.14
C LYS A 372 17.56 -25.64 -0.03
N THR A 373 17.43 -25.11 -1.24
CA THR A 373 17.62 -23.71 -1.60
C THR A 373 16.36 -23.16 -2.28
N PRO A 374 15.90 -21.94 -1.94
CA PRO A 374 14.87 -21.27 -2.74
C PRO A 374 15.51 -20.90 -4.08
N THR A 375 15.10 -21.57 -5.16
CA THR A 375 15.70 -21.40 -6.50
C THR A 375 15.24 -20.16 -7.26
N CYS A 376 14.55 -19.20 -6.63
CA CYS A 376 13.96 -18.09 -7.39
C CYS A 376 14.20 -16.72 -6.75
N GLU A 377 14.92 -15.86 -7.48
CA GLU A 377 14.93 -14.40 -7.28
C GLU A 377 13.50 -13.80 -7.34
N GLU A 378 12.55 -14.49 -7.97
CA GLU A 378 11.15 -14.05 -8.11
C GLU A 378 10.31 -14.09 -6.82
N VAL A 379 10.76 -14.73 -5.74
CA VAL A 379 9.91 -14.90 -4.53
C VAL A 379 9.69 -13.57 -3.78
N VAL A 380 10.62 -12.61 -3.90
CA VAL A 380 10.57 -11.34 -3.15
C VAL A 380 9.54 -10.36 -3.72
N THR A 381 9.33 -10.34 -5.05
CA THR A 381 8.39 -9.45 -5.74
C THR A 381 6.92 -9.80 -5.46
N LEU A 382 6.63 -11.04 -5.06
CA LEU A 382 5.26 -11.53 -4.87
C LEU A 382 4.53 -11.00 -3.63
N CYS A 383 5.22 -10.55 -2.59
CA CYS A 383 4.56 -10.12 -1.36
C CYS A 383 3.74 -8.83 -1.51
N LYS A 384 3.91 -8.08 -2.60
CA LYS A 384 3.22 -6.81 -2.85
C LYS A 384 2.28 -6.85 -4.05
N ASP A 385 2.67 -7.45 -5.18
CA ASP A 385 1.91 -7.31 -6.44
C ASP A 385 1.05 -8.52 -6.83
N ALA A 386 1.49 -9.76 -6.52
CA ALA A 386 0.74 -10.96 -6.88
C ALA A 386 -0.63 -11.07 -6.18
N PHE A 387 -0.79 -10.44 -5.01
CA PHE A 387 -2.05 -10.40 -4.27
C PHE A 387 -3.02 -9.31 -4.75
N ARG A 388 -2.55 -8.30 -5.50
CA ARG A 388 -3.41 -7.29 -6.12
C ARG A 388 -4.10 -7.84 -7.37
N ASN A 389 -3.34 -8.56 -8.19
CA ASN A 389 -3.86 -9.14 -9.44
C ASN A 389 -4.69 -10.41 -9.21
N SER A 390 -4.45 -11.14 -8.12
CA SER A 390 -5.21 -12.36 -7.80
C SER A 390 -6.72 -12.13 -7.67
N ASN A 391 -7.12 -10.99 -7.10
CA ASN A 391 -8.53 -10.66 -6.93
C ASN A 391 -9.22 -10.23 -8.24
N ARG A 392 -8.46 -9.83 -9.26
CA ARG A 392 -9.01 -9.38 -10.56
C ARG A 392 -9.46 -10.56 -11.41
N LEU A 393 -8.75 -11.69 -11.39
CA LEU A 393 -9.13 -12.89 -12.16
C LEU A 393 -9.94 -13.92 -11.35
N ALA A 394 -9.74 -13.97 -10.02
CA ALA A 394 -10.16 -15.10 -9.20
C ALA A 394 -11.29 -14.81 -8.19
N ALA A 395 -12.30 -14.00 -8.55
CA ALA A 395 -13.46 -13.83 -7.68
C ALA A 395 -14.32 -15.11 -7.64
N ASP A 396 -14.16 -15.92 -6.59
CA ASP A 396 -14.99 -17.10 -6.31
C ASP A 396 -16.48 -16.73 -6.24
N GLY A 397 -17.32 -17.41 -7.03
CA GLY A 397 -18.79 -17.34 -6.92
C GLY A 397 -19.55 -16.81 -8.13
N LYS A 398 -18.88 -16.26 -9.15
CA LYS A 398 -19.52 -15.90 -10.42
C LYS A 398 -19.12 -16.88 -11.52
N ARG A 399 -20.12 -17.41 -12.25
CA ARG A 399 -19.93 -18.31 -13.40
C ARG A 399 -18.99 -17.72 -14.48
N LEU A 400 -18.86 -16.39 -14.52
CA LEU A 400 -18.08 -15.63 -15.51
C LEU A 400 -16.65 -15.28 -15.07
N ALA A 401 -16.22 -15.57 -13.83
CA ALA A 401 -14.81 -15.41 -13.43
C ALA A 401 -13.97 -16.66 -13.80
N PHE A 402 -12.65 -16.47 -13.98
CA PHE A 402 -11.73 -17.58 -14.28
C PHE A 402 -11.27 -18.36 -13.04
N GLY A 403 -11.54 -17.82 -11.83
CA GLY A 403 -11.20 -18.48 -10.57
C GLY A 403 -9.68 -18.67 -10.40
N GLN A 404 -9.30 -19.48 -9.41
CA GLN A 404 -7.88 -19.72 -9.09
C GLN A 404 -7.18 -20.54 -10.18
N ILE A 405 -7.89 -21.41 -10.88
CA ILE A 405 -7.32 -22.21 -11.99
C ILE A 405 -6.89 -21.30 -13.11
N GLY A 406 -7.77 -20.38 -13.56
CA GLY A 406 -7.39 -19.51 -14.66
C GLY A 406 -6.27 -18.53 -14.28
N ARG A 407 -6.21 -18.09 -13.03
CA ARG A 407 -5.07 -17.32 -12.54
C ARG A 407 -3.75 -18.09 -12.69
N GLN A 408 -3.71 -19.36 -12.26
CA GLN A 408 -2.50 -20.19 -12.35
C GLN A 408 -2.06 -20.43 -13.78
N LEU A 409 -3.01 -20.68 -14.69
CA LEU A 409 -2.69 -20.85 -16.11
C LEU A 409 -2.10 -19.58 -16.71
N TRP A 410 -2.68 -18.42 -16.44
CA TRP A 410 -2.16 -17.14 -16.93
C TRP A 410 -0.79 -16.82 -16.33
N GLU A 411 -0.59 -17.02 -15.02
CA GLU A 411 0.71 -16.81 -14.35
C GLU A 411 1.79 -17.72 -14.95
N ALA A 412 1.49 -18.99 -15.23
CA ALA A 412 2.41 -19.92 -15.89
C ALA A 412 2.78 -19.45 -17.30
N LEU A 413 1.77 -19.04 -18.09
CA LEU A 413 1.95 -18.56 -19.46
C LEU A 413 2.67 -17.22 -19.56
N ASN A 414 2.52 -16.36 -18.54
CA ASN A 414 3.23 -15.10 -18.44
C ASN A 414 4.72 -15.29 -18.10
N ALA A 415 5.06 -16.38 -17.40
CA ALA A 415 6.45 -16.75 -17.16
C ALA A 415 7.10 -17.34 -18.40
N LYS A 416 6.39 -18.20 -19.14
CA LYS A 416 6.85 -18.75 -20.43
C LYS A 416 5.69 -19.32 -21.26
N PRO A 417 5.78 -19.30 -22.60
CA PRO A 417 4.86 -20.06 -23.44
C PRO A 417 4.92 -21.56 -23.14
N MET A 418 3.77 -22.24 -23.13
CA MET A 418 3.66 -23.66 -22.75
C MET A 418 2.57 -24.36 -23.55
N SER A 419 2.72 -25.67 -23.76
CA SER A 419 1.64 -26.49 -24.31
C SER A 419 0.53 -26.73 -23.28
N ALA A 420 -0.66 -27.11 -23.75
CA ALA A 420 -1.74 -27.51 -22.85
C ALA A 420 -1.40 -28.76 -22.01
N GLU A 421 -0.52 -29.64 -22.53
CA GLU A 421 -0.01 -30.81 -21.81
C GLU A 421 0.91 -30.38 -20.65
N ASP A 422 1.86 -29.49 -20.93
CA ASP A 422 2.77 -28.98 -19.90
C ASP A 422 2.02 -28.20 -18.82
N LEU A 423 0.99 -27.43 -19.21
CA LEU A 423 0.12 -26.73 -18.27
C LEU A 423 -0.71 -27.70 -17.42
N ALA A 424 -1.19 -28.80 -18.00
CA ALA A 424 -1.91 -29.86 -17.27
C ALA A 424 -1.00 -30.51 -16.22
N GLN A 425 0.22 -30.85 -16.60
CA GLN A 425 1.24 -31.39 -15.69
C GLN A 425 1.61 -30.38 -14.60
N PHE A 426 1.85 -29.11 -14.98
CA PHE A 426 2.22 -28.04 -14.05
C PHE A 426 1.12 -27.76 -13.01
N THR A 427 -0.14 -27.69 -13.46
CA THR A 427 -1.27 -27.36 -12.57
C THR A 427 -1.88 -28.58 -11.86
N GLY A 428 -1.52 -29.81 -12.25
CA GLY A 428 -2.17 -31.03 -11.77
C GLY A 428 -3.63 -31.13 -12.20
N ARG A 429 -3.95 -30.61 -13.39
CA ARG A 429 -5.31 -30.58 -13.95
C ARG A 429 -5.38 -31.49 -15.16
N ASP A 430 -6.56 -32.03 -15.39
CA ASP A 430 -6.84 -32.73 -16.63
C ASP A 430 -6.73 -31.76 -17.84
N LYS A 431 -6.10 -32.23 -18.92
CA LYS A 431 -5.86 -31.44 -20.15
C LYS A 431 -7.15 -30.84 -20.73
N ARG A 432 -8.28 -31.54 -20.65
CA ARG A 432 -9.60 -31.04 -21.09
C ARG A 432 -10.02 -29.82 -20.27
N THR A 433 -9.71 -29.81 -18.97
CA THR A 433 -9.98 -28.65 -18.10
C THR A 433 -9.10 -27.48 -18.48
N VAL A 434 -7.80 -27.72 -18.71
CA VAL A 434 -6.86 -26.68 -19.16
C VAL A 434 -7.33 -26.05 -20.47
N ASN A 435 -7.59 -26.85 -21.50
CA ASN A 435 -8.08 -26.38 -22.80
C ASN A 435 -9.38 -25.57 -22.67
N LYS A 436 -10.33 -26.02 -21.83
CA LYS A 436 -11.56 -25.29 -21.57
C LYS A 436 -11.30 -23.88 -21.02
N TYR A 437 -10.34 -23.72 -20.11
CA TYR A 437 -9.99 -22.41 -19.56
C TYR A 437 -9.23 -21.54 -20.57
N LEU A 438 -8.29 -22.12 -21.32
CA LEU A 438 -7.51 -21.41 -22.33
C LEU A 438 -8.40 -20.87 -23.46
N GLU A 439 -9.31 -21.68 -23.99
CA GLU A 439 -10.28 -21.23 -24.99
C GLU A 439 -11.19 -20.12 -24.46
N ARG A 440 -11.59 -20.20 -23.19
CA ARG A 440 -12.39 -19.16 -22.57
C ARG A 440 -11.61 -17.86 -22.36
N MET A 441 -10.32 -17.94 -22.05
CA MET A 441 -9.43 -16.77 -21.94
C MET A 441 -9.15 -16.12 -23.29
N ARG A 442 -8.99 -16.93 -24.34
CA ARG A 442 -8.78 -16.48 -25.73
C ARG A 442 -10.02 -15.78 -26.28
N ARG A 443 -11.21 -16.28 -25.96
CA ARG A 443 -12.50 -15.75 -26.45
C ARG A 443 -13.18 -14.80 -25.46
N LEU A 444 -12.46 -14.26 -24.49
CA LEU A 444 -13.07 -13.34 -23.54
C LEU A 444 -13.56 -12.10 -24.30
N ALA A 445 -14.85 -11.78 -24.15
CA ALA A 445 -15.44 -10.58 -24.68
C ALA A 445 -16.13 -9.80 -23.56
N ASN A 446 -16.00 -8.48 -23.61
CA ASN A 446 -16.73 -7.58 -22.73
C ASN A 446 -18.22 -7.61 -23.11
N GLN A 447 -19.07 -8.11 -22.21
CA GLN A 447 -20.50 -8.25 -22.48
C GLN A 447 -21.22 -6.91 -22.73
N MET A 448 -20.65 -5.80 -22.24
CA MET A 448 -21.25 -4.48 -22.43
C MET A 448 -20.85 -3.83 -23.75
N THR A 449 -19.59 -3.99 -24.17
CA THR A 449 -19.05 -3.30 -25.35
C THR A 449 -18.92 -4.19 -26.58
N GLY A 450 -18.99 -5.51 -26.42
CA GLY A 450 -18.68 -6.48 -27.48
C GLY A 450 -17.20 -6.63 -27.80
N GLU A 451 -16.34 -5.81 -27.18
CA GLU A 451 -14.89 -5.83 -27.40
C GLU A 451 -14.28 -7.16 -26.96
N VAL A 452 -13.44 -7.75 -27.80
CA VAL A 452 -12.71 -8.98 -27.51
C VAL A 452 -11.43 -8.62 -26.77
N LEU A 453 -11.26 -9.16 -25.55
CA LEU A 453 -10.15 -8.92 -24.65
C LEU A 453 -9.40 -10.23 -24.40
N PRO A 454 -8.64 -10.76 -25.38
CA PRO A 454 -7.99 -12.05 -25.23
C PRO A 454 -6.88 -11.96 -24.18
N LEU A 455 -6.87 -12.88 -23.21
CA LEU A 455 -5.78 -12.97 -22.22
C LEU A 455 -4.60 -13.81 -22.70
N VAL A 456 -4.87 -14.71 -23.64
CA VAL A 456 -3.92 -15.68 -24.17
C VAL A 456 -4.12 -15.81 -25.66
N ASP A 457 -3.04 -16.18 -26.34
CA ASP A 457 -3.02 -16.53 -27.76
C ASP A 457 -2.48 -17.95 -27.93
N CYS A 458 -2.75 -18.56 -29.08
CA CYS A 458 -2.36 -19.92 -29.40
C CYS A 458 -1.74 -20.01 -30.79
N ASP A 459 -0.52 -20.54 -30.86
CA ASP A 459 0.20 -20.85 -32.09
C ASP A 459 0.48 -22.36 -32.13
N GLY A 460 -0.29 -23.08 -32.94
CA GLY A 460 -0.31 -24.54 -32.94
C GLY A 460 -0.76 -25.10 -31.58
N ASP A 461 0.15 -25.80 -30.90
CA ASP A 461 -0.09 -26.37 -29.57
C ASP A 461 0.47 -25.51 -28.43
N ILE A 462 1.13 -24.40 -28.75
CA ILE A 462 1.79 -23.52 -27.79
C ILE A 462 0.90 -22.33 -27.46
N TRP A 463 0.60 -22.18 -26.18
CA TRP A 463 -0.13 -21.04 -25.64
C TRP A 463 0.84 -20.01 -25.09
N ARG A 464 0.49 -18.72 -25.20
CA ARG A 464 1.25 -17.59 -24.63
C ARG A 464 0.31 -16.57 -23.98
N ALA A 465 0.76 -15.94 -22.90
CA ALA A 465 0.03 -14.82 -22.32
C ALA A 465 0.16 -13.57 -23.19
N LEU A 466 -0.89 -12.76 -23.24
CA LEU A 466 -0.88 -11.45 -23.87
C LEU A 466 -0.75 -10.35 -22.81
N ALA A 467 -0.16 -9.21 -23.18
CA ALA A 467 -0.20 -8.00 -22.38
C ALA A 467 -1.64 -7.47 -22.38
N VAL A 468 -2.25 -7.38 -21.20
CA VAL A 468 -3.66 -7.01 -21.04
C VAL A 468 -3.86 -5.95 -19.97
N ASP A 469 -4.86 -5.10 -20.16
CA ASP A 469 -5.40 -4.28 -19.08
C ASP A 469 -6.29 -5.15 -18.16
N PHE A 470 -5.76 -5.49 -16.98
CA PHE A 470 -6.49 -6.27 -16.00
C PHE A 470 -7.73 -5.60 -15.43
N ASP A 471 -7.83 -4.26 -15.46
CA ASP A 471 -9.04 -3.58 -15.03
C ASP A 471 -10.16 -3.73 -16.06
N ALA A 472 -9.86 -3.61 -17.34
CA ALA A 472 -10.80 -3.92 -18.43
C ALA A 472 -11.27 -5.39 -18.36
N VAL A 473 -10.34 -6.33 -18.21
CA VAL A 473 -10.65 -7.76 -18.03
C VAL A 473 -11.54 -7.98 -16.80
N ALA A 474 -11.20 -7.38 -15.66
CA ALA A 474 -11.98 -7.52 -14.43
C ALA A 474 -13.39 -6.96 -14.56
N LYS A 475 -13.57 -5.86 -15.31
CA LYS A 475 -14.89 -5.31 -15.64
C LYS A 475 -15.66 -6.30 -16.54
N ALA A 476 -15.03 -6.82 -17.58
CA ALA A 476 -15.63 -7.80 -18.50
C ALA A 476 -16.10 -9.09 -17.81
N VAL A 477 -15.33 -9.61 -16.85
CA VAL A 477 -15.72 -10.82 -16.09
C VAL A 477 -16.56 -10.52 -14.84
N GLY A 478 -16.84 -9.24 -14.55
CA GLY A 478 -17.67 -8.79 -13.44
C GLY A 478 -17.05 -9.00 -12.04
N THR A 479 -15.71 -9.00 -11.97
CA THR A 479 -14.89 -9.14 -10.76
C THR A 479 -14.30 -7.82 -10.28
N HIS A 480 -14.35 -6.77 -11.11
CA HIS A 480 -13.89 -5.43 -10.73
C HIS A 480 -14.55 -4.96 -9.42
N GLY A 481 -13.75 -4.44 -8.50
CA GLY A 481 -14.20 -4.00 -7.18
C GLY A 481 -14.53 -5.10 -6.16
N LYS A 482 -14.63 -6.38 -6.53
CA LYS A 482 -15.07 -7.46 -5.60
C LYS A 482 -14.12 -7.69 -4.44
N GLY A 483 -12.81 -7.61 -4.66
CA GLY A 483 -11.83 -7.66 -3.57
C GLY A 483 -11.99 -6.50 -2.57
N SER A 484 -12.35 -5.30 -3.06
CA SER A 484 -12.63 -4.14 -2.20
C SER A 484 -13.94 -4.30 -1.43
N GLU A 485 -15.01 -4.78 -2.08
CA GLU A 485 -16.27 -5.13 -1.41
C GLU A 485 -16.05 -6.19 -0.31
N GLN A 486 -15.28 -7.25 -0.59
CA GLN A 486 -14.96 -8.29 0.39
C GLN A 486 -14.20 -7.71 1.59
N ARG A 487 -13.19 -6.86 1.34
CA ARG A 487 -12.43 -6.18 2.40
C ARG A 487 -13.31 -5.27 3.25
N LEU A 488 -14.25 -4.54 2.62
CA LEU A 488 -15.22 -3.69 3.32
C LEU A 488 -16.14 -4.54 4.22
N LYS A 489 -16.71 -5.62 3.68
CA LYS A 489 -17.53 -6.57 4.43
C LYS A 489 -16.77 -7.14 5.63
N HIS A 490 -15.56 -7.63 5.41
CA HIS A 490 -14.73 -8.16 6.50
C HIS A 490 -14.35 -7.10 7.53
N ALA A 491 -14.12 -5.85 7.11
CA ALA A 491 -13.85 -4.74 8.04
C ALA A 491 -15.09 -4.39 8.89
N GLU A 492 -16.29 -4.50 8.34
CA GLU A 492 -17.53 -4.35 9.08
C GLU A 492 -17.75 -5.51 10.05
N GLU A 493 -17.53 -6.75 9.62
CA GLU A 493 -17.61 -7.91 10.51
C GLU A 493 -16.61 -7.83 11.68
N ARG A 494 -15.38 -7.35 11.42
CA ARG A 494 -14.38 -7.07 12.47
C ARG A 494 -14.88 -6.03 13.47
N ARG A 495 -15.52 -4.95 13.00
CA ARG A 495 -16.13 -3.91 13.86
C ARG A 495 -17.28 -4.47 14.70
N ARG A 496 -18.22 -5.20 14.08
CA ARG A 496 -19.33 -5.83 14.79
C ARG A 496 -18.83 -6.79 15.88
N HIS A 497 -17.78 -7.55 15.58
CA HIS A 497 -17.15 -8.45 16.54
C HIS A 497 -16.47 -7.70 17.70
N ALA A 498 -15.71 -6.64 17.41
CA ALA A 498 -15.11 -5.80 18.45
C ALA A 498 -16.17 -5.13 19.34
N ASN A 499 -17.28 -4.68 18.78
CA ASN A 499 -18.39 -4.11 19.56
C ASN A 499 -19.04 -5.16 20.47
N LYS A 500 -19.26 -6.39 19.97
CA LYS A 500 -19.79 -7.49 20.79
C LYS A 500 -18.90 -7.77 22.01
N LEU A 501 -17.59 -7.85 21.80
CA LEU A 501 -16.59 -8.00 22.87
C LEU A 501 -16.70 -6.91 23.94
N MET A 502 -16.80 -5.64 23.53
CA MET A 502 -16.90 -4.51 24.46
C MET A 502 -18.20 -4.50 25.27
N THR A 503 -19.30 -4.99 24.68
CA THR A 503 -20.62 -5.00 25.35
C THR A 503 -20.86 -6.19 26.27
N GLY A 504 -19.90 -7.12 26.42
CA GLY A 504 -20.06 -8.33 27.23
C GLY A 504 -21.13 -9.31 26.70
N LYS A 505 -21.75 -9.04 25.54
CA LYS A 505 -22.78 -9.89 24.91
C LYS A 505 -22.17 -11.05 24.11
N SER A 506 -21.07 -11.62 24.58
CA SER A 506 -20.49 -12.83 24.00
C SER A 506 -21.26 -14.02 24.58
N GLN A 507 -22.15 -14.61 23.77
CA GLN A 507 -22.80 -15.89 24.07
C GLN A 507 -21.78 -17.02 24.21
#